data_AF-A0AAN1FJY0-F1
#
_entry.id   AF-A0AAN1FJY0-F1
#
_cell.length_a   1.000
_cell.length_b   1.000
_cell.length_c   1.000
_cell.angle_alpha   90.00
_cell.angle_beta   90.00
_cell.angle_gamma   90.00
#
_symmetry.space_group_name_H-M   'P 1'
#
loop_
_entity.id
_entity.type
_entity.pdbx_description
1 polymer ?
#
loop_
_entity_poly.entity_id
_entity_poly.type
_entity_poly.pdbx_seq_one_letter_code
_entity_poly.pdbx_strand_id
1 'polypeptide(L)'
;MKIQHWSAITLLALVISGCGGESSSGNDNGNVQSSNLNQPNKQLPSKLATSKDGSVHQIPINQPDIESTNSKLIFAVEGLIEKGSQVNQYTSISFDDTLPAFTDSDSQKVDITISVPTIIIDNGSSLVDDWHCYQTTNLTAQRKNHHLMVDGMISEYRFDMNTNSCSNDHLSSFVFNNAVIDSTLAFENVGSVVLRDKNNHESNLPTYEFTALAYGKQMRDKFGESWELVQRSSINSVAKGAGVPIFKLDKTTGNISLDLSQVNTDILIDFASLDKTQLLLGSLWGMPGQGIADEKWCHIVNIPEGLTRENIKYQTVISTNCARSTPRYCDSHGSSFSGGNFAAVSPVAWDDITANNAQLNSNEQYRQNKQDHFIVQSSGQNAFVLATKTAIVPVFGYTIPRVDGHINNAGRNSWAGHEGHCQNVMNANFTKVGIGYRTSKSDLSKMSYWTQDFN
;
A
#
# COMPACT_ATOMS: atom_id res chain seq x y z
N MET A 1 -20.96 -26.02 -25.16
CA MET A 1 -20.48 -27.41 -25.32
C MET A 1 -19.87 -27.85 -24.00
N LYS A 2 -20.46 -28.87 -23.36
CA LYS A 2 -20.00 -29.47 -22.08
C LYS A 2 -18.75 -30.32 -22.34
N ILE A 3 -17.73 -30.25 -21.48
CA ILE A 3 -17.07 -31.45 -20.91
C ILE A 3 -16.70 -31.17 -19.45
N GLN A 4 -17.03 -32.16 -18.63
CA GLN A 4 -16.91 -32.27 -17.19
C GLN A 4 -15.54 -32.83 -16.75
N HIS A 5 -15.02 -32.29 -15.63
CA HIS A 5 -14.54 -33.01 -14.43
C HIS A 5 -13.29 -33.93 -14.36
N TRP A 6 -12.56 -33.73 -13.24
CA TRP A 6 -11.98 -34.69 -12.25
C TRP A 6 -10.47 -34.67 -11.96
N SER A 7 -10.21 -34.94 -10.68
CA SER A 7 -8.96 -34.85 -9.93
C SER A 7 -8.17 -36.17 -9.87
N ALA A 8 -6.89 -36.04 -9.50
CA ALA A 8 -6.06 -36.93 -8.66
C ALA A 8 -5.35 -38.21 -9.21
N ILE A 9 -4.01 -38.13 -9.13
CA ILE A 9 -3.00 -39.11 -8.64
C ILE A 9 -2.69 -40.39 -9.45
N THR A 10 -1.43 -40.53 -9.90
CA THR A 10 -0.57 -41.71 -9.58
C THR A 10 0.95 -41.42 -9.75
N LEU A 11 1.73 -41.88 -8.75
CA LEU A 11 3.19 -42.20 -8.67
C LEU A 11 3.66 -43.13 -9.84
N LEU A 12 4.93 -43.41 -10.19
CA LEU A 12 6.29 -43.35 -9.60
C LEU A 12 7.32 -43.59 -10.76
N ALA A 13 8.55 -43.06 -10.69
CA ALA A 13 9.81 -43.83 -10.85
C ALA A 13 11.06 -42.92 -10.86
N LEU A 14 12.01 -43.25 -9.97
CA LEU A 14 13.35 -42.68 -9.81
C LEU A 14 14.34 -43.16 -10.89
N VAL A 15 15.33 -42.31 -11.22
CA VAL A 15 16.73 -42.73 -11.43
C VAL A 15 17.67 -41.68 -10.83
N ILE A 16 18.73 -42.17 -10.17
CA ILE A 16 19.70 -41.46 -9.32
C ILE A 16 20.98 -41.09 -10.11
N SER A 17 21.68 -40.06 -9.61
CA SER A 17 23.14 -39.73 -9.65
C SER A 17 23.46 -38.38 -10.35
N GLY A 18 24.23 -37.43 -9.78
CA GLY A 18 24.95 -37.34 -8.50
C GLY A 18 25.49 -35.91 -8.24
N CYS A 19 25.92 -35.67 -6.99
CA CYS A 19 26.80 -34.61 -6.39
C CYS A 19 26.88 -33.20 -7.02
N GLY A 20 26.76 -32.07 -6.30
CA GLY A 20 26.68 -31.76 -4.87
C GLY A 20 26.72 -30.24 -4.64
N GLY A 21 26.41 -29.75 -3.42
CA GLY A 21 26.73 -28.38 -2.98
C GLY A 21 25.59 -27.56 -2.36
N GLU A 22 25.10 -28.02 -1.21
CA GLU A 22 24.50 -27.31 -0.06
C GLU A 22 23.75 -25.97 -0.25
N SER A 23 22.41 -26.08 -0.19
CA SER A 23 21.48 -25.08 0.34
C SER A 23 20.62 -25.75 1.42
N SER A 24 20.28 -25.03 2.48
CA SER A 24 19.39 -25.52 3.55
C SER A 24 18.35 -24.47 3.88
N SER A 25 17.15 -24.67 3.32
CA SER A 25 15.88 -24.28 3.92
C SER A 25 15.30 -25.51 4.63
N GLY A 26 14.75 -25.32 5.82
CA GLY A 26 14.12 -26.39 6.59
C GLY A 26 13.05 -25.84 7.50
N ASN A 27 11.80 -25.99 7.08
CA ASN A 27 10.61 -25.90 7.92
C ASN A 27 10.22 -27.35 8.23
N ASP A 28 9.99 -27.71 9.49
CA ASP A 28 9.30 -28.96 9.81
C ASP A 28 8.46 -28.84 11.09
N ASN A 29 7.22 -29.27 10.95
CA ASN A 29 6.24 -29.47 12.02
C ASN A 29 6.44 -30.85 12.65
N GLY A 30 6.51 -30.91 13.97
CA GLY A 30 6.50 -32.13 14.76
C GLY A 30 5.65 -31.98 16.02
N ASN A 31 4.57 -32.73 16.08
CA ASN A 31 3.53 -32.78 17.10
C ASN A 31 4.03 -33.41 18.42
N VAL A 32 3.84 -32.77 19.59
CA VAL A 32 3.93 -33.42 20.91
C VAL A 32 2.79 -32.93 21.82
N GLN A 33 2.15 -33.91 22.47
CA GLN A 33 0.96 -33.78 23.31
C GLN A 33 1.13 -32.97 24.60
N SER A 34 0.03 -32.27 24.92
CA SER A 34 -0.54 -31.86 26.22
C SER A 34 0.26 -32.02 27.52
N SER A 35 0.33 -30.92 28.28
CA SER A 35 -0.07 -30.93 29.68
C SER A 35 -0.71 -29.60 30.07
N ASN A 36 -1.91 -29.69 30.66
CA ASN A 36 -2.64 -28.60 31.31
C ASN A 36 -1.80 -27.99 32.45
N LEU A 37 -1.92 -26.67 32.68
CA LEU A 37 -2.02 -26.06 34.02
C LEU A 37 -2.31 -24.54 33.90
N ASN A 38 -3.55 -24.18 34.25
CA ASN A 38 -4.03 -23.00 34.98
C ASN A 38 -3.52 -21.58 34.64
N GLN A 39 -4.46 -20.76 34.14
CA GLN A 39 -4.53 -19.30 34.41
C GLN A 39 -4.70 -19.03 35.92
N PRO A 40 -4.28 -17.85 36.43
CA PRO A 40 -5.24 -16.74 36.53
C PRO A 40 -4.66 -15.34 36.23
N ASN A 41 -5.37 -14.62 35.37
CA ASN A 41 -5.84 -13.23 35.53
C ASN A 41 -5.03 -12.30 36.45
N LYS A 42 -4.29 -11.32 35.89
CA LYS A 42 -3.95 -10.07 36.59
C LYS A 42 -4.00 -8.85 35.68
N GLN A 43 -4.88 -7.95 36.10
CA GLN A 43 -5.14 -6.57 35.71
C GLN A 43 -3.90 -5.76 35.33
N LEU A 44 -4.02 -5.04 34.21
CA LEU A 44 -3.20 -3.88 33.85
C LEU A 44 -3.54 -2.71 34.79
N PRO A 45 -2.57 -2.05 35.44
CA PRO A 45 -2.79 -0.73 36.01
C PRO A 45 -2.39 0.35 35.00
N SER A 46 -3.35 1.20 34.68
CA SER A 46 -3.15 2.52 34.10
C SER A 46 -2.63 3.49 35.16
N LYS A 47 -1.50 4.18 34.92
CA LYS A 47 -1.36 5.65 35.07
C LYS A 47 0.02 6.20 34.70
N LEU A 48 -0.10 7.33 34.00
CA LEU A 48 0.82 8.36 33.53
C LEU A 48 2.08 8.74 34.36
N ALA A 49 3.13 9.02 33.55
CA ALA A 49 3.97 10.23 33.50
C ALA A 49 5.22 10.38 34.40
N THR A 50 6.39 10.45 33.74
CA THR A 50 7.30 11.61 33.80
C THR A 50 8.18 11.68 32.56
N SER A 51 8.34 12.87 32.01
CA SER A 51 9.14 13.24 30.84
C SER A 51 10.62 13.44 31.17
N LYS A 52 11.50 13.07 30.23
CA LYS A 52 12.71 13.80 29.80
C LYS A 52 13.48 12.96 28.75
N ASP A 53 13.76 13.60 27.62
CA ASP A 53 14.66 13.22 26.52
C ASP A 53 14.38 11.96 25.67
N GLY A 54 14.43 12.17 24.35
CA GLY A 54 14.54 11.13 23.33
C GLY A 54 13.27 10.79 22.56
N SER A 55 12.50 11.78 22.09
CA SER A 55 11.29 11.53 21.30
C SER A 55 11.61 10.83 19.97
N VAL A 56 11.62 9.50 19.99
CA VAL A 56 11.26 8.67 18.85
C VAL A 56 9.76 8.87 18.69
N HIS A 57 9.35 9.58 17.65
CA HIS A 57 7.96 9.55 17.22
C HIS A 57 7.65 8.12 16.82
N GLN A 58 7.06 7.35 17.73
CA GLN A 58 6.22 6.24 17.33
C GLN A 58 5.15 6.85 16.44
N ILE A 59 5.22 6.55 15.14
CA ILE A 59 4.08 6.77 14.23
C ILE A 59 2.93 6.06 14.94
N PRO A 60 1.92 6.79 15.43
CA PRO A 60 0.80 6.14 16.06
C PRO A 60 0.09 5.38 14.94
N ILE A 61 0.26 4.07 14.90
CA ILE A 61 -0.61 3.15 14.13
C ILE A 61 -1.99 3.05 14.82
N ASN A 62 -2.41 4.14 15.48
CA ASN A 62 -3.73 4.37 16.06
C ASN A 62 -4.52 5.38 15.22
N GLN A 63 -4.11 5.63 13.97
CA GLN A 63 -5.12 5.90 12.96
C GLN A 63 -5.79 4.55 12.70
N PRO A 64 -7.13 4.44 12.82
CA PRO A 64 -7.81 3.18 12.59
C PRO A 64 -7.34 2.61 11.25
N ASP A 65 -7.21 1.28 11.18
CA ASP A 65 -7.12 0.56 9.91
C ASP A 65 -8.30 0.99 9.04
N ILE A 66 -8.09 2.03 8.23
CA ILE A 66 -8.91 2.37 7.08
C ILE A 66 -8.47 1.43 5.96
N GLU A 67 -8.43 0.12 6.24
CA GLU A 67 -8.17 -0.91 5.26
C GLU A 67 -9.49 -1.30 4.58
N SER A 68 -9.55 -1.01 3.29
CA SER A 68 -10.34 -1.69 2.24
C SER A 68 -11.85 -1.45 2.08
N THR A 69 -12.60 -0.90 3.05
CA THR A 69 -14.09 -0.85 2.94
C THR A 69 -14.72 0.49 2.55
N ASN A 70 -14.00 1.62 2.59
CA ASN A 70 -14.71 2.91 2.70
C ASN A 70 -14.98 3.67 1.38
N SER A 71 -14.30 3.45 0.26
CA SER A 71 -14.76 4.06 -1.01
C SER A 71 -15.80 3.20 -1.73
N LYS A 72 -15.77 1.88 -1.50
CA LYS A 72 -16.62 0.91 -2.22
C LYS A 72 -18.10 1.15 -2.03
N LEU A 73 -18.52 1.55 -0.82
CA LEU A 73 -19.94 1.82 -0.54
C LEU A 73 -20.54 2.90 -1.44
N ILE A 74 -19.77 3.93 -1.85
CA ILE A 74 -20.29 4.95 -2.77
C ILE A 74 -20.55 4.36 -4.16
N PHE A 75 -19.60 3.57 -4.66
CA PHE A 75 -19.74 2.91 -5.95
C PHE A 75 -20.81 1.81 -5.93
N ALA A 76 -21.04 1.18 -4.77
CA ALA A 76 -22.18 0.30 -4.56
C ALA A 76 -23.51 1.06 -4.64
N VAL A 77 -23.63 2.23 -4.00
CA VAL A 77 -24.81 3.10 -4.12
C VAL A 77 -25.06 3.46 -5.58
N GLU A 78 -24.01 3.88 -6.30
CA GLU A 78 -24.07 4.17 -7.74
C GLU A 78 -24.59 2.97 -8.55
N GLY A 79 -24.04 1.77 -8.34
CA GLY A 79 -24.48 0.56 -9.01
C GLY A 79 -25.92 0.15 -8.68
N LEU A 80 -26.40 0.48 -7.49
CA LEU A 80 -27.77 0.22 -7.04
C LEU A 80 -28.81 1.17 -7.67
N ILE A 81 -28.41 2.35 -8.15
CA ILE A 81 -29.33 3.28 -8.84
C ILE A 81 -29.99 2.59 -10.04
N GLU A 82 -29.22 1.82 -10.81
CA GLU A 82 -29.70 1.09 -11.99
C GLU A 82 -30.65 -0.08 -11.64
N LYS A 83 -30.67 -0.51 -10.38
CA LYS A 83 -31.58 -1.58 -9.89
C LYS A 83 -32.84 -1.03 -9.25
N GLY A 84 -32.79 0.22 -8.75
CA GLY A 84 -33.88 0.84 -8.01
C GLY A 84 -34.32 -0.03 -6.82
N SER A 85 -35.63 -0.30 -6.72
CA SER A 85 -36.19 -1.08 -5.62
C SER A 85 -36.09 -2.60 -5.77
N GLN A 86 -35.56 -3.11 -6.89
CA GLN A 86 -35.47 -4.55 -7.17
C GLN A 86 -34.12 -5.12 -6.73
N VAL A 87 -33.88 -5.17 -5.42
CA VAL A 87 -32.65 -5.72 -4.85
C VAL A 87 -32.96 -6.99 -4.06
N ASN A 88 -32.41 -8.11 -4.54
CA ASN A 88 -32.58 -9.44 -3.95
C ASN A 88 -31.20 -10.08 -3.72
N GLN A 89 -31.19 -11.24 -3.05
CA GLN A 89 -29.98 -12.04 -2.90
C GLN A 89 -29.33 -12.32 -4.26
N TYR A 90 -28.01 -12.08 -4.35
CA TYR A 90 -27.19 -12.23 -5.55
C TYR A 90 -27.54 -11.26 -6.68
N THR A 91 -28.24 -10.15 -6.39
CA THR A 91 -28.37 -9.07 -7.38
C THR A 91 -26.98 -8.61 -7.80
N SER A 92 -26.74 -8.62 -9.11
CA SER A 92 -25.52 -8.05 -9.68
C SER A 92 -25.72 -6.56 -9.94
N ILE A 93 -24.75 -5.76 -9.50
CA ILE A 93 -24.67 -4.32 -9.78
C ILE A 93 -23.48 -4.01 -10.70
N SER A 94 -23.56 -2.89 -11.42
CA SER A 94 -22.38 -2.31 -12.06
C SER A 94 -21.52 -1.71 -10.97
N PHE A 95 -20.26 -2.12 -10.89
CA PHE A 95 -19.30 -1.57 -9.93
C PHE A 95 -18.09 -1.04 -10.71
N ASP A 96 -17.92 0.27 -10.71
CA ASP A 96 -16.82 0.96 -11.36
C ASP A 96 -16.26 2.01 -10.40
N ASP A 97 -15.07 1.74 -9.86
CA ASP A 97 -14.34 2.64 -8.96
C ASP A 97 -13.33 3.53 -9.71
N THR A 98 -13.42 3.60 -11.04
CA THR A 98 -12.54 4.43 -11.86
C THR A 98 -12.94 5.92 -11.80
N LEU A 99 -11.95 6.78 -12.08
CA LEU A 99 -12.13 8.23 -12.13
C LEU A 99 -11.98 8.75 -13.57
N PRO A 100 -12.70 9.83 -13.95
CA PRO A 100 -13.74 10.53 -13.17
C PRO A 100 -14.95 9.64 -12.87
N ALA A 101 -15.50 9.75 -11.66
CA ALA A 101 -16.66 8.98 -11.23
C ALA A 101 -17.96 9.52 -11.85
N PHE A 102 -19.03 8.71 -11.80
CA PHE A 102 -20.41 9.09 -12.16
C PHE A 102 -20.54 9.59 -13.61
N THR A 103 -19.81 8.97 -14.54
CA THR A 103 -19.78 9.35 -15.97
C THR A 103 -21.00 8.91 -16.76
N ASP A 104 -21.76 7.96 -16.22
CA ASP A 104 -22.97 7.44 -16.84
C ASP A 104 -24.08 8.51 -16.95
N SER A 105 -25.09 8.23 -17.77
CA SER A 105 -26.19 9.17 -18.02
C SER A 105 -27.01 9.48 -16.77
N ASP A 106 -27.62 10.66 -16.73
CA ASP A 106 -28.57 11.05 -15.68
C ASP A 106 -29.61 9.96 -15.40
N SER A 107 -29.93 9.80 -14.12
CA SER A 107 -30.88 8.81 -13.62
C SER A 107 -32.09 9.50 -12.96
N GLN A 108 -33.18 8.74 -12.82
CA GLN A 108 -34.28 9.14 -11.94
C GLN A 108 -33.86 8.95 -10.48
N LYS A 109 -34.43 9.75 -9.58
CA LYS A 109 -34.28 9.50 -8.15
C LYS A 109 -34.97 8.18 -7.79
N VAL A 110 -34.26 7.30 -7.09
CA VAL A 110 -34.76 5.98 -6.69
C VAL A 110 -34.66 5.78 -5.18
N ASP A 111 -35.63 5.03 -4.65
CA ASP A 111 -35.60 4.51 -3.28
C ASP A 111 -35.00 3.10 -3.30
N ILE A 112 -33.87 2.91 -2.62
CA ILE A 112 -33.12 1.65 -2.61
C ILE A 112 -33.39 0.96 -1.27
N THR A 113 -34.12 -0.16 -1.32
CA THR A 113 -34.54 -0.90 -0.12
C THR A 113 -33.86 -2.26 -0.04
N ILE A 114 -32.97 -2.42 0.95
CA ILE A 114 -32.34 -3.68 1.33
C ILE A 114 -32.56 -3.85 2.84
N SER A 115 -33.68 -4.47 3.21
CA SER A 115 -34.18 -4.47 4.60
C SER A 115 -33.37 -5.33 5.56
N VAL A 116 -32.68 -6.34 5.04
CA VAL A 116 -31.77 -7.24 5.79
C VAL A 116 -30.45 -7.37 5.02
N PRO A 117 -29.32 -7.67 5.69
CA PRO A 117 -28.06 -7.91 5.01
C PRO A 117 -28.22 -8.91 3.86
N THR A 118 -27.97 -8.45 2.63
CA THR A 118 -28.24 -9.18 1.39
C THR A 118 -26.96 -9.24 0.57
N ILE A 119 -26.65 -10.41 -0.01
CA ILE A 119 -25.47 -10.58 -0.87
C ILE A 119 -25.72 -9.84 -2.18
N ILE A 120 -24.82 -8.95 -2.54
CA ILE A 120 -24.76 -8.21 -3.80
C ILE A 120 -23.44 -8.54 -4.48
N ILE A 121 -23.48 -8.71 -5.80
CA ILE A 121 -22.33 -9.15 -6.58
C ILE A 121 -21.86 -8.02 -7.47
N ASP A 122 -20.60 -7.62 -7.32
CA ASP A 122 -19.98 -6.62 -8.18
C ASP A 122 -19.76 -7.22 -9.58
N ASN A 123 -20.28 -6.56 -10.61
CA ASN A 123 -20.12 -6.91 -12.03
C ASN A 123 -20.50 -8.36 -12.40
N GLY A 124 -21.32 -9.02 -11.57
CA GLY A 124 -21.72 -10.42 -11.79
C GLY A 124 -20.57 -11.42 -11.65
N SER A 125 -19.53 -11.03 -10.90
CA SER A 125 -18.34 -11.85 -10.68
C SER A 125 -18.65 -13.18 -9.99
N SER A 126 -17.89 -14.20 -10.37
CA SER A 126 -17.90 -15.53 -9.73
C SER A 126 -16.90 -15.65 -8.58
N LEU A 127 -16.11 -14.60 -8.33
CA LEU A 127 -15.13 -14.55 -7.25
C LEU A 127 -15.81 -14.03 -5.99
N VAL A 128 -15.62 -14.75 -4.88
CA VAL A 128 -16.24 -14.43 -3.58
C VAL A 128 -15.76 -13.08 -3.02
N ASP A 129 -14.56 -12.63 -3.41
CA ASP A 129 -14.02 -11.33 -2.99
C ASP A 129 -14.81 -10.13 -3.55
N ASP A 130 -15.63 -10.36 -4.58
CA ASP A 130 -16.52 -9.39 -5.21
C ASP A 130 -17.97 -9.52 -4.70
N TRP A 131 -18.19 -10.31 -3.64
CA TRP A 131 -19.50 -10.54 -3.03
C TRP A 131 -19.58 -9.77 -1.72
N HIS A 132 -20.51 -8.83 -1.67
CA HIS A 132 -20.65 -7.90 -0.55
C HIS A 132 -22.01 -8.05 0.11
N CYS A 133 -22.06 -7.84 1.43
CA CYS A 133 -23.30 -7.92 2.19
C CYS A 133 -23.76 -6.53 2.57
N TYR A 134 -24.79 -6.03 1.89
CA TYR A 134 -25.29 -4.68 2.10
C TYR A 134 -26.66 -4.68 2.78
N GLN A 135 -26.92 -3.62 3.54
CA GLN A 135 -28.23 -3.26 4.06
C GLN A 135 -28.43 -1.75 3.91
N THR A 136 -29.66 -1.31 3.67
CA THR A 136 -29.98 0.12 3.55
C THR A 136 -31.04 0.55 4.56
N THR A 137 -31.09 1.84 4.87
CA THR A 137 -32.17 2.43 5.67
C THR A 137 -32.51 3.79 5.08
N ASN A 138 -33.73 3.91 4.56
CA ASN A 138 -34.25 5.11 3.89
C ASN A 138 -33.30 5.68 2.83
N LEU A 139 -32.56 4.80 2.14
CA LEU A 139 -31.56 5.22 1.16
C LEU A 139 -32.26 5.68 -0.12
N THR A 140 -32.01 6.92 -0.50
CA THR A 140 -32.41 7.47 -1.80
C THR A 140 -31.17 7.95 -2.54
N ALA A 141 -31.13 7.70 -3.84
CA ALA A 141 -29.98 8.08 -4.65
C ALA A 141 -30.40 8.56 -6.04
N GLN A 142 -29.60 9.46 -6.62
CA GLN A 142 -29.74 9.95 -7.97
C GLN A 142 -28.38 10.38 -8.52
N ARG A 143 -28.02 9.88 -9.70
CA ARG A 143 -26.97 10.45 -10.54
C ARG A 143 -27.54 11.56 -11.43
N LYS A 144 -26.94 12.75 -11.38
CA LYS A 144 -27.33 13.90 -12.19
C LYS A 144 -26.15 14.82 -12.47
N ASN A 145 -25.91 15.17 -13.74
CA ASN A 145 -24.81 16.06 -14.16
C ASN A 145 -23.45 15.64 -13.59
N HIS A 146 -23.13 14.34 -13.61
CA HIS A 146 -21.90 13.78 -13.01
C HIS A 146 -21.73 14.02 -11.50
N HIS A 147 -22.84 14.21 -10.79
CA HIS A 147 -22.90 14.20 -9.34
C HIS A 147 -23.77 13.05 -8.88
N LEU A 148 -23.35 12.42 -7.79
CA LEU A 148 -24.13 11.46 -7.05
C LEU A 148 -24.79 12.18 -5.86
N MET A 149 -26.11 12.26 -5.88
CA MET A 149 -26.95 12.83 -4.82
C MET A 149 -27.51 11.69 -3.97
N VAL A 150 -27.21 11.64 -2.67
CA VAL A 150 -27.56 10.52 -1.77
C VAL A 150 -28.10 11.03 -0.44
N ASP A 151 -29.13 10.37 0.07
CA ASP A 151 -29.64 10.59 1.42
C ASP A 151 -30.02 9.24 2.06
N GLY A 152 -29.86 9.11 3.38
CA GLY A 152 -30.13 7.86 4.11
C GLY A 152 -28.85 7.07 4.43
N MET A 153 -28.97 5.77 4.65
CA MET A 153 -27.86 4.95 5.13
C MET A 153 -27.64 3.69 4.29
N ILE A 154 -26.37 3.37 4.05
CA ILE A 154 -25.91 2.06 3.56
C ILE A 154 -24.93 1.46 4.57
N SER A 155 -25.03 0.17 4.83
CA SER A 155 -24.17 -0.57 5.78
C SER A 155 -23.58 -1.80 5.12
N GLU A 156 -22.32 -2.09 5.40
CA GLU A 156 -21.64 -3.32 5.01
C GLU A 156 -21.54 -4.29 6.19
N TYR A 157 -21.74 -5.57 5.90
CA TYR A 157 -21.64 -6.68 6.84
C TYR A 157 -20.63 -7.70 6.34
N ARG A 158 -20.06 -8.48 7.25
CA ARG A 158 -19.16 -9.56 6.87
C ARG A 158 -19.92 -10.65 6.13
N PHE A 159 -19.41 -11.02 4.96
CA PHE A 159 -19.77 -12.25 4.27
C PHE A 159 -19.12 -13.46 4.97
N ASP A 160 -19.90 -14.49 5.28
CA ASP A 160 -19.43 -15.74 5.86
C ASP A 160 -19.28 -16.80 4.75
N MET A 161 -18.03 -17.16 4.45
CA MET A 161 -17.71 -18.16 3.42
C MET A 161 -18.16 -19.57 3.80
N ASN A 162 -18.24 -19.91 5.09
CA ASN A 162 -18.58 -21.26 5.53
C ASN A 162 -20.08 -21.52 5.34
N THR A 163 -20.91 -20.51 5.62
CA THR A 163 -22.37 -20.60 5.49
C THR A 163 -22.87 -20.05 4.17
N ASN A 164 -22.00 -19.42 3.37
CA ASN A 164 -22.32 -18.74 2.11
C ASN A 164 -23.49 -17.76 2.29
N SER A 165 -23.41 -16.92 3.33
CA SER A 165 -24.47 -16.01 3.72
C SER A 165 -23.90 -14.72 4.33
N CYS A 166 -24.74 -13.69 4.41
CA CYS A 166 -24.40 -12.52 5.21
C CYS A 166 -24.46 -12.87 6.70
N SER A 167 -23.44 -12.45 7.45
CA SER A 167 -23.44 -12.53 8.91
C SER A 167 -24.10 -11.29 9.52
N ASN A 168 -24.24 -11.29 10.85
CA ASN A 168 -24.67 -10.11 11.61
C ASN A 168 -23.48 -9.23 12.06
N ASP A 169 -22.26 -9.56 11.65
CA ASP A 169 -21.07 -8.77 11.98
C ASP A 169 -21.03 -7.52 11.10
N HIS A 170 -21.46 -6.40 11.68
CA HIS A 170 -21.44 -5.08 11.05
C HIS A 170 -20.00 -4.58 10.91
N LEU A 171 -19.64 -4.13 9.71
CA LEU A 171 -18.29 -3.63 9.42
C LEU A 171 -18.26 -2.11 9.49
N SER A 172 -19.13 -1.45 8.74
CA SER A 172 -19.23 0.00 8.67
C SER A 172 -20.56 0.45 8.07
N SER A 173 -20.92 1.71 8.28
CA SER A 173 -22.01 2.36 7.56
C SER A 173 -21.61 3.75 7.10
N PHE A 174 -22.17 4.18 5.98
CA PHE A 174 -22.28 5.60 5.66
C PHE A 174 -23.69 6.10 5.88
N VAL A 175 -23.76 7.19 6.63
CA VAL A 175 -24.96 7.98 6.79
C VAL A 175 -24.79 9.24 5.95
N PHE A 176 -25.64 9.36 4.93
CA PHE A 176 -25.72 10.51 4.04
C PHE A 176 -26.85 11.42 4.50
N ASN A 177 -26.56 12.71 4.60
CA ASN A 177 -27.50 13.78 4.93
C ASN A 177 -27.59 14.74 3.75
N ASN A 178 -28.43 14.42 2.76
CA ASN A 178 -28.51 15.12 1.47
C ASN A 178 -27.12 15.37 0.85
N ALA A 179 -26.28 14.35 0.85
CA ALA A 179 -24.94 14.42 0.30
C ALA A 179 -24.99 14.62 -1.22
N VAL A 180 -24.10 15.49 -1.72
CA VAL A 180 -23.84 15.67 -3.16
C VAL A 180 -22.35 15.45 -3.35
N ILE A 181 -22.01 14.46 -4.16
CA ILE A 181 -20.65 13.99 -4.39
C ILE A 181 -20.33 14.17 -5.88
N ASP A 182 -19.25 14.85 -6.21
CA ASP A 182 -18.86 15.10 -7.60
C ASP A 182 -18.01 13.96 -8.20
N SER A 183 -17.73 14.05 -9.50
CA SER A 183 -16.88 13.10 -10.23
C SER A 183 -15.42 13.00 -9.75
N THR A 184 -14.97 13.87 -8.84
CA THR A 184 -13.66 13.78 -8.16
C THR A 184 -13.75 13.11 -6.80
N LEU A 185 -14.96 12.66 -6.41
CA LEU A 185 -15.33 12.13 -5.11
C LEU A 185 -15.32 13.17 -3.97
N ALA A 186 -15.27 14.46 -4.30
CA ALA A 186 -15.44 15.52 -3.32
C ALA A 186 -16.92 15.72 -3.03
N PHE A 187 -17.28 15.97 -1.76
CA PHE A 187 -18.66 16.28 -1.39
C PHE A 187 -18.84 17.72 -0.92
N GLU A 188 -19.97 18.32 -1.29
CA GLU A 188 -20.17 19.78 -1.21
C GLU A 188 -20.14 20.34 0.21
N ASN A 189 -20.71 19.61 1.17
CA ASN A 189 -20.98 20.12 2.52
C ASN A 189 -20.30 19.25 3.58
N VAL A 190 -19.55 19.88 4.49
CA VAL A 190 -18.97 19.19 5.66
C VAL A 190 -20.11 18.58 6.50
N GLY A 191 -19.94 17.31 6.90
CA GLY A 191 -20.95 16.59 7.70
C GLY A 191 -22.13 16.04 6.90
N SER A 192 -22.17 16.22 5.57
CA SER A 192 -23.16 15.53 4.73
C SER A 192 -22.92 14.03 4.64
N VAL A 193 -21.70 13.57 4.96
CA VAL A 193 -21.35 12.15 5.04
C VAL A 193 -20.71 11.86 6.39
N VAL A 194 -21.26 10.86 7.09
CA VAL A 194 -20.79 10.38 8.38
C VAL A 194 -20.42 8.91 8.25
N LEU A 195 -19.21 8.57 8.67
CA LEU A 195 -18.82 7.18 8.86
C LEU A 195 -19.29 6.72 10.24
N ARG A 196 -20.01 5.61 10.28
CA ARG A 196 -20.31 4.87 11.50
C ARG A 196 -19.49 3.59 11.52
N ASP A 197 -18.60 3.44 12.48
CA ASP A 197 -17.76 2.25 12.61
C ASP A 197 -18.55 1.03 13.14
N LYS A 198 -17.90 -0.13 13.19
CA LYS A 198 -18.46 -1.38 13.76
C LYS A 198 -18.94 -1.29 15.22
N ASN A 199 -18.50 -0.27 15.96
CA ASN A 199 -18.89 -0.03 17.35
C ASN A 199 -20.00 1.03 17.46
N ASN A 200 -20.57 1.47 16.33
CA ASN A 200 -21.52 2.56 16.22
C ASN A 200 -20.97 3.94 16.62
N HIS A 201 -19.65 4.13 16.63
CA HIS A 201 -19.08 5.47 16.75
C HIS A 201 -19.19 6.21 15.43
N GLU A 202 -19.67 7.44 15.50
CA GLU A 202 -19.84 8.29 14.34
C GLU A 202 -18.71 9.32 14.24
N SER A 203 -18.20 9.49 13.03
CA SER A 203 -17.24 10.52 12.68
C SER A 203 -17.64 11.21 11.39
N ASN A 204 -17.75 12.54 11.44
CA ASN A 204 -17.91 13.34 10.22
C ASN A 204 -16.67 13.16 9.34
N LEU A 205 -16.90 12.86 8.06
CA LEU A 205 -15.81 12.78 7.11
C LEU A 205 -15.45 14.19 6.61
N PRO A 206 -14.17 14.46 6.35
CA PRO A 206 -13.78 15.66 5.61
C PRO A 206 -14.24 15.57 4.15
N THR A 207 -14.53 16.71 3.52
CA THR A 207 -15.07 16.77 2.14
C THR A 207 -14.18 16.13 1.07
N TYR A 208 -12.89 15.94 1.37
CA TYR A 208 -11.90 15.34 0.48
C TYR A 208 -11.65 13.84 0.76
N GLU A 209 -12.31 13.24 1.76
CA GLU A 209 -11.98 11.89 2.26
C GLU A 209 -11.89 10.86 1.14
N PHE A 210 -12.90 10.80 0.28
CA PHE A 210 -12.96 9.79 -0.78
C PHE A 210 -11.93 10.03 -1.88
N THR A 211 -11.65 11.30 -2.22
CA THR A 211 -10.57 11.67 -3.13
C THR A 211 -9.21 11.26 -2.57
N ALA A 212 -8.98 11.46 -1.26
CA ALA A 212 -7.75 11.05 -0.59
C ALA A 212 -7.60 9.52 -0.56
N LEU A 213 -8.68 8.78 -0.32
CA LEU A 213 -8.68 7.31 -0.39
C LEU A 213 -8.37 6.79 -1.80
N ALA A 214 -8.95 7.41 -2.83
CA ALA A 214 -8.67 7.08 -4.23
C ALA A 214 -7.19 7.38 -4.58
N TYR A 215 -6.66 8.51 -4.14
CA TYR A 215 -5.24 8.84 -4.30
C TYR A 215 -4.33 7.84 -3.55
N GLY A 216 -4.70 7.43 -2.34
CA GLY A 216 -4.00 6.39 -1.60
C GLY A 216 -3.98 5.06 -2.35
N LYS A 217 -5.12 4.61 -2.88
CA LYS A 217 -5.17 3.40 -3.74
C LYS A 217 -4.23 3.53 -4.94
N GLN A 218 -4.27 4.66 -5.64
CA GLN A 218 -3.36 4.93 -6.76
C GLN A 218 -1.89 4.85 -6.32
N MET A 219 -1.55 5.39 -5.15
CA MET A 219 -0.19 5.32 -4.62
C MET A 219 0.24 3.90 -4.29
N ARG A 220 -0.64 3.08 -3.70
CA ARG A 220 -0.38 1.65 -3.45
C ARG A 220 -0.14 0.90 -4.75
N ASP A 221 -0.98 1.14 -5.76
CA ASP A 221 -0.86 0.50 -7.08
C ASP A 221 0.45 0.89 -7.79
N LYS A 222 0.93 2.11 -7.59
CA LYS A 222 2.16 2.65 -8.22
C LYS A 222 3.43 2.29 -7.46
N PHE A 223 3.45 2.47 -6.14
CA PHE A 223 4.66 2.46 -5.32
C PHE A 223 4.66 1.43 -4.20
N GLY A 224 3.54 0.73 -3.99
CA GLY A 224 3.40 -0.29 -2.96
C GLY A 224 2.79 0.24 -1.66
N GLU A 225 2.25 -0.69 -0.88
CA GLU A 225 1.48 -0.39 0.33
C GLU A 225 2.28 0.31 1.43
N SER A 226 3.51 -0.14 1.69
CA SER A 226 4.38 0.51 2.68
C SER A 226 4.73 1.94 2.33
N TRP A 227 4.93 2.25 1.03
CA TRP A 227 5.22 3.62 0.61
C TRP A 227 4.02 4.54 0.84
N GLU A 228 2.81 4.06 0.53
CA GLU A 228 1.59 4.83 0.79
C GLU A 228 1.39 5.09 2.28
N LEU A 229 1.59 4.09 3.13
CA LEU A 229 1.49 4.25 4.59
C LEU A 229 2.49 5.28 5.14
N VAL A 230 3.69 5.36 4.56
CA VAL A 230 4.68 6.38 4.94
C VAL A 230 4.22 7.79 4.59
N GLN A 231 3.54 7.99 3.46
CA GLN A 231 3.10 9.33 3.04
C GLN A 231 1.73 9.73 3.60
N ARG A 232 0.87 8.76 3.93
CA ARG A 232 -0.55 8.97 4.28
C ARG A 232 -0.75 10.03 5.36
N SER A 233 0.01 9.97 6.46
CA SER A 233 -0.16 10.91 7.58
C SER A 233 0.17 12.34 7.17
N SER A 234 1.23 12.54 6.39
CA SER A 234 1.68 13.85 5.91
C SER A 234 0.69 14.43 4.91
N ILE A 235 0.16 13.60 4.00
CA ILE A 235 -0.88 13.98 3.05
C ILE A 235 -2.16 14.38 3.77
N ASN A 236 -2.64 13.55 4.70
CA ASN A 236 -3.85 13.84 5.47
C ASN A 236 -3.70 15.09 6.33
N SER A 237 -2.50 15.33 6.90
CA SER A 237 -2.21 16.55 7.66
C SER A 237 -2.32 17.80 6.80
N VAL A 238 -1.78 17.77 5.57
CA VAL A 238 -1.87 18.90 4.64
C VAL A 238 -3.29 19.08 4.10
N ALA A 239 -3.95 17.99 3.72
CA ALA A 239 -5.34 17.97 3.24
C ALA A 239 -6.30 18.58 4.28
N LYS A 240 -6.08 18.32 5.57
CA LYS A 240 -6.91 18.88 6.65
C LYS A 240 -6.93 20.41 6.67
N GLY A 241 -5.81 21.05 6.29
CA GLY A 241 -5.70 22.51 6.23
C GLY A 241 -6.15 23.09 4.89
N ALA A 242 -5.85 22.42 3.79
CA ALA A 242 -6.03 22.96 2.44
C ALA A 242 -7.33 22.49 1.73
N GLY A 243 -7.91 21.37 2.17
CA GLY A 243 -9.13 20.79 1.60
C GLY A 243 -8.92 20.08 0.25
N VAL A 244 -10.03 19.90 -0.48
CA VAL A 244 -10.07 19.26 -1.81
C VAL A 244 -9.09 19.83 -2.84
N PRO A 245 -8.82 21.15 -2.93
CA PRO A 245 -7.99 21.72 -3.99
C PRO A 245 -6.57 21.16 -4.12
N ILE A 246 -6.03 20.49 -3.10
CA ILE A 246 -4.71 19.84 -3.22
C ILE A 246 -4.76 18.58 -4.10
N PHE A 247 -5.94 18.00 -4.35
CA PHE A 247 -6.09 16.81 -5.17
C PHE A 247 -6.55 17.23 -6.56
N LYS A 248 -5.67 17.07 -7.55
CA LYS A 248 -5.95 17.43 -8.93
C LYS A 248 -6.21 16.18 -9.76
N LEU A 249 -7.47 16.00 -10.17
CA LEU A 249 -7.85 14.93 -11.07
C LEU A 249 -7.54 15.29 -12.53
N ASP A 250 -6.77 14.46 -13.21
CA ASP A 250 -6.70 14.41 -14.66
C ASP A 250 -7.91 13.64 -15.20
N LYS A 251 -8.87 14.37 -15.79
CA LYS A 251 -10.11 13.81 -16.31
C LYS A 251 -9.92 12.86 -17.50
N THR A 252 -8.76 12.88 -18.16
CA THR A 252 -8.47 11.98 -19.28
C THR A 252 -7.90 10.65 -18.81
N THR A 253 -7.04 10.68 -17.80
CA THR A 253 -6.35 9.47 -17.32
C THR A 253 -6.95 8.88 -16.05
N GLY A 254 -7.80 9.63 -15.35
CA GLY A 254 -8.32 9.26 -14.03
C GLY A 254 -7.30 9.39 -12.89
N ASN A 255 -6.08 9.83 -13.19
CA ASN A 255 -5.04 9.97 -12.18
C ASN A 255 -5.24 11.23 -11.34
N ILE A 256 -5.00 11.10 -10.03
CA ILE A 256 -4.92 12.21 -9.09
C ILE A 256 -3.45 12.55 -8.86
N SER A 257 -3.08 13.83 -8.99
CA SER A 257 -1.80 14.39 -8.52
C SER A 257 -2.03 15.36 -7.36
N LEU A 258 -0.96 15.67 -6.61
CA LEU A 258 -1.03 16.67 -5.56
C LEU A 258 -0.66 18.05 -6.11
N ASP A 259 -1.54 19.03 -5.99
CA ASP A 259 -1.26 20.44 -6.28
C ASP A 259 -0.88 21.16 -4.99
N LEU A 260 0.42 21.42 -4.84
CA LEU A 260 0.97 22.12 -3.68
C LEU A 260 1.14 23.63 -3.91
N SER A 261 0.71 24.16 -5.06
CA SER A 261 0.95 25.57 -5.43
C SER A 261 0.31 26.59 -4.50
N GLN A 262 -0.78 26.19 -3.81
CA GLN A 262 -1.51 27.03 -2.86
C GLN A 262 -1.21 26.67 -1.39
N VAL A 263 -0.30 25.74 -1.15
CA VAL A 263 0.02 25.25 0.19
C VAL A 263 1.44 25.66 0.56
N ASN A 264 1.58 26.52 1.56
CA ASN A 264 2.88 26.80 2.16
C ASN A 264 3.17 25.77 3.26
N THR A 265 3.90 24.71 2.93
CA THR A 265 4.20 23.62 3.86
C THR A 265 5.58 23.02 3.61
N ASP A 266 6.27 22.67 4.70
CA ASP A 266 7.48 21.86 4.68
C ASP A 266 7.17 20.36 4.92
N ILE A 267 5.89 20.01 5.12
CA ILE A 267 5.42 18.64 5.42
C ILE A 267 5.36 17.79 4.15
N LEU A 268 5.01 18.39 3.01
CA LEU A 268 5.03 17.74 1.70
C LEU A 268 5.91 18.56 0.78
N ILE A 269 6.75 17.88 0.01
CA ILE A 269 7.73 18.51 -0.85
C ILE A 269 7.46 18.06 -2.27
N ASP A 270 7.03 18.98 -3.12
CA ASP A 270 6.79 18.66 -4.53
C ASP A 270 8.13 18.30 -5.17
N PHE A 271 8.22 17.10 -5.77
CA PHE A 271 9.38 16.73 -6.56
C PHE A 271 9.74 17.86 -7.54
N ALA A 272 8.79 18.46 -8.25
CA ALA A 272 9.06 19.49 -9.25
C ALA A 272 9.85 20.70 -8.71
N SER A 273 9.78 20.99 -7.40
CA SER A 273 10.48 22.09 -6.74
C SER A 273 11.96 21.80 -6.42
N LEU A 274 12.39 20.53 -6.47
CA LEU A 274 13.71 20.10 -6.02
C LEU A 274 14.80 20.29 -7.09
N ASP A 275 15.99 20.70 -6.65
CA ASP A 275 17.21 20.62 -7.45
C ASP A 275 17.57 19.14 -7.70
N LYS A 276 17.47 18.72 -8.96
CA LYS A 276 17.70 17.33 -9.39
C LYS A 276 19.14 16.88 -9.23
N THR A 277 20.09 17.81 -9.35
CA THR A 277 21.51 17.53 -9.16
C THR A 277 21.78 17.26 -7.69
N GLN A 278 21.32 18.13 -6.79
CA GLN A 278 21.46 17.93 -5.35
C GLN A 278 20.71 16.69 -4.86
N LEU A 279 19.54 16.40 -5.45
CA LEU A 279 18.80 15.17 -5.19
C LEU A 279 19.67 13.94 -5.50
N LEU A 280 20.24 13.84 -6.70
CA LEU A 280 21.08 12.69 -7.07
C LEU A 280 22.40 12.62 -6.30
N LEU A 281 22.92 13.76 -5.83
CA LEU A 281 24.06 13.81 -4.93
C LEU A 281 23.71 13.45 -3.47
N GLY A 282 22.43 13.19 -3.16
CA GLY A 282 21.98 12.87 -1.81
C GLY A 282 22.12 14.05 -0.84
N SER A 283 22.16 15.29 -1.35
CA SER A 283 22.62 16.47 -0.61
C SER A 283 21.56 17.55 -0.40
N LEU A 284 20.27 17.25 -0.60
CA LEU A 284 19.17 18.21 -0.39
C LEU A 284 19.13 18.76 1.05
N TRP A 285 19.34 17.90 2.05
CA TRP A 285 19.26 18.23 3.48
C TRP A 285 20.35 17.55 4.32
N GLY A 286 21.53 17.36 3.74
CA GLY A 286 22.62 16.64 4.37
C GLY A 286 23.73 16.35 3.36
N MET A 287 24.64 15.44 3.69
CA MET A 287 25.67 14.97 2.77
C MET A 287 25.90 13.47 2.96
N PRO A 288 26.18 12.71 1.90
CA PRO A 288 26.54 11.31 2.04
C PRO A 288 27.73 11.09 2.98
N GLY A 289 27.61 10.06 3.84
CA GLY A 289 28.62 9.72 4.85
C GLY A 289 28.67 10.67 6.06
N GLN A 290 27.77 11.66 6.16
CA GLN A 290 27.73 12.61 7.27
C GLN A 290 26.33 12.69 7.89
N GLY A 291 26.28 12.68 9.23
CA GLY A 291 25.05 12.84 9.99
C GLY A 291 24.02 11.74 9.72
N ILE A 292 22.75 12.13 9.70
CA ILE A 292 21.60 11.27 9.42
C ILE A 292 20.86 11.83 8.20
N ALA A 293 20.25 10.95 7.40
CA ALA A 293 19.34 11.39 6.35
C ALA A 293 18.10 12.06 6.97
N ASP A 294 17.67 13.19 6.40
CA ASP A 294 16.52 13.94 6.88
C ASP A 294 15.20 13.22 6.52
N GLU A 295 14.23 13.18 7.43
CA GLU A 295 12.92 12.56 7.20
C GLU A 295 12.15 13.19 6.03
N LYS A 296 12.50 14.42 5.63
CA LYS A 296 11.99 15.09 4.43
C LYS A 296 12.14 14.26 3.14
N TRP A 297 13.08 13.31 3.08
CA TRP A 297 13.15 12.36 1.96
C TRP A 297 11.87 11.52 1.80
N CYS A 298 11.20 11.17 2.90
CA CYS A 298 9.92 10.44 2.88
C CYS A 298 8.73 11.33 2.48
N HIS A 299 8.91 12.65 2.53
CA HIS A 299 7.87 13.64 2.28
C HIS A 299 7.83 14.14 0.82
N ILE A 300 8.72 13.62 -0.03
CA ILE A 300 8.74 13.96 -1.45
C ILE A 300 7.55 13.31 -2.15
N VAL A 301 6.67 14.12 -2.72
CA VAL A 301 5.48 13.69 -3.47
C VAL A 301 5.61 14.03 -4.95
N ASN A 302 4.64 13.58 -5.76
CA ASN A 302 4.68 13.73 -7.23
C ASN A 302 5.97 13.18 -7.85
N ILE A 303 6.50 12.10 -7.27
CA ILE A 303 7.72 11.41 -7.76
C ILE A 303 7.49 10.97 -9.20
N PRO A 304 8.43 11.21 -10.13
CA PRO A 304 8.24 10.89 -11.53
C PRO A 304 8.03 9.39 -11.73
N GLU A 305 6.99 9.05 -12.46
CA GLU A 305 6.56 7.68 -12.71
C GLU A 305 7.25 7.06 -13.93
N GLY A 306 7.20 5.73 -14.05
CA GLY A 306 7.71 5.01 -15.20
C GLY A 306 9.18 4.59 -15.08
N LEU A 307 9.66 3.96 -16.15
CA LEU A 307 10.86 3.10 -16.16
C LEU A 307 12.02 3.69 -16.98
N THR A 308 12.02 5.00 -17.22
CA THR A 308 13.18 5.67 -17.81
C THR A 308 14.36 5.58 -16.85
N ARG A 309 15.58 5.54 -17.40
CA ARG A 309 16.79 5.48 -16.55
C ARG A 309 16.81 6.61 -15.53
N GLU A 310 16.41 7.82 -15.94
CA GLU A 310 16.40 9.00 -15.06
C GLU A 310 15.38 8.87 -13.91
N ASN A 311 14.16 8.44 -14.20
CA ASN A 311 13.13 8.24 -13.17
C ASN A 311 13.54 7.18 -12.16
N ILE A 312 14.19 6.11 -12.62
CA ILE A 312 14.76 5.08 -11.75
C ILE A 312 15.84 5.64 -10.83
N LYS A 313 16.71 6.56 -11.29
CA LYS A 313 17.69 7.23 -10.42
C LYS A 313 16.99 8.00 -9.30
N TYR A 314 16.02 8.85 -9.66
CA TYR A 314 15.28 9.65 -8.68
C TYR A 314 14.53 8.77 -7.67
N GLN A 315 13.76 7.80 -8.16
CA GLN A 315 13.02 6.85 -7.31
C GLN A 315 13.96 6.09 -6.36
N THR A 316 15.12 5.64 -6.83
CA THR A 316 16.10 4.91 -6.01
C THR A 316 16.65 5.77 -4.89
N VAL A 317 17.13 6.98 -5.21
CA VAL A 317 17.73 7.87 -4.21
C VAL A 317 16.69 8.33 -3.19
N ILE A 318 15.49 8.70 -3.64
CA ILE A 318 14.39 9.12 -2.75
C ILE A 318 14.01 7.99 -1.79
N SER A 319 13.70 6.80 -2.31
CA SER A 319 13.24 5.68 -1.47
C SER A 319 14.35 5.15 -0.54
N THR A 320 15.60 5.11 -1.00
CA THR A 320 16.74 4.67 -0.17
C THR A 320 17.05 5.67 0.93
N ASN A 321 17.06 6.97 0.64
CA ASN A 321 17.31 7.99 1.66
C ASN A 321 16.12 8.17 2.62
N CYS A 322 14.88 7.99 2.14
CA CYS A 322 13.74 7.84 3.05
C CYS A 322 13.94 6.63 3.97
N ALA A 323 14.37 5.48 3.43
CA ALA A 323 14.63 4.31 4.25
C ALA A 323 15.69 4.57 5.34
N ARG A 324 16.77 5.26 4.98
CA ARG A 324 17.89 5.61 5.86
C ARG A 324 17.60 6.71 6.87
N SER A 325 16.55 7.51 6.66
CA SER A 325 16.19 8.63 7.54
C SER A 325 15.54 8.21 8.86
N THR A 326 15.10 6.96 8.98
CA THR A 326 14.36 6.45 10.14
C THR A 326 15.05 5.22 10.73
N PRO A 327 15.05 5.03 12.06
CA PRO A 327 15.53 3.80 12.67
C PRO A 327 14.74 2.57 12.20
N ARG A 328 15.41 1.43 12.07
CA ARG A 328 14.80 0.17 11.63
C ARG A 328 15.32 -1.02 12.40
N TYR A 329 14.43 -1.94 12.75
CA TYR A 329 14.78 -3.30 13.10
C TYR A 329 15.00 -4.09 11.81
N CYS A 330 16.20 -4.65 11.68
CA CYS A 330 16.56 -5.58 10.63
C CYS A 330 16.63 -6.99 11.22
N ASP A 331 15.90 -7.94 10.63
CA ASP A 331 15.96 -9.35 11.04
C ASP A 331 17.31 -9.97 10.67
N SER A 332 17.80 -10.90 11.50
CA SER A 332 19.06 -11.61 11.25
C SER A 332 18.97 -12.48 10.01
N HIS A 333 20.04 -12.60 9.24
CA HIS A 333 20.12 -13.52 8.11
C HIS A 333 21.43 -14.28 8.11
N GLY A 334 21.35 -15.61 8.24
CA GLY A 334 22.52 -16.48 8.39
C GLY A 334 23.42 -16.07 9.57
N SER A 335 24.68 -16.48 9.51
CA SER A 335 25.67 -16.14 10.54
C SER A 335 26.34 -14.77 10.34
N SER A 336 26.22 -14.18 9.15
CA SER A 336 26.98 -12.98 8.75
C SER A 336 26.21 -11.68 8.92
N PHE A 337 24.87 -11.73 9.01
CA PHE A 337 24.04 -10.55 9.19
C PHE A 337 23.31 -10.66 10.54
N SER A 338 23.89 -10.04 11.57
CA SER A 338 23.22 -9.91 12.86
C SER A 338 21.95 -9.08 12.72
N GLY A 339 20.87 -9.54 13.36
CA GLY A 339 19.65 -8.77 13.50
C GLY A 339 19.77 -7.72 14.61
N GLY A 340 18.85 -6.76 14.63
CA GLY A 340 18.77 -5.76 15.69
C GLY A 340 18.23 -4.42 15.23
N ASN A 341 18.21 -3.46 16.16
CA ASN A 341 17.85 -2.08 15.87
C ASN A 341 19.03 -1.33 15.26
N PHE A 342 18.86 -0.87 14.03
CA PHE A 342 19.75 0.05 13.33
C PHE A 342 19.22 1.47 13.51
N ALA A 343 20.09 2.39 13.90
CA ALA A 343 19.75 3.81 13.92
C ALA A 343 19.55 4.35 12.50
N ALA A 344 18.92 5.52 12.38
CA ALA A 344 18.98 6.29 11.14
C ALA A 344 20.44 6.60 10.77
N VAL A 345 20.74 6.64 9.48
CA VAL A 345 22.11 6.80 8.95
C VAL A 345 22.16 7.87 7.87
N SER A 346 23.37 8.36 7.54
CA SER A 346 23.58 9.41 6.54
C SER A 346 22.96 9.06 5.19
N PRO A 347 22.58 10.04 4.35
CA PRO A 347 22.08 9.75 3.01
C PRO A 347 23.17 9.09 2.12
N VAL A 348 22.76 8.61 0.95
CA VAL A 348 23.63 8.11 -0.12
C VAL A 348 23.38 8.89 -1.41
N ALA A 349 24.41 8.99 -2.25
CA ALA A 349 24.34 9.56 -3.59
C ALA A 349 24.17 8.46 -4.64
N TRP A 350 23.51 8.80 -5.75
CA TRP A 350 23.56 7.98 -6.95
C TRP A 350 24.99 7.93 -7.52
N ASP A 351 25.47 6.74 -7.87
CA ASP A 351 26.77 6.54 -8.50
C ASP A 351 26.65 5.61 -9.71
N ASP A 352 27.02 6.11 -10.89
CA ASP A 352 26.85 5.35 -12.15
C ASP A 352 27.77 4.12 -12.24
N ILE A 353 28.93 4.11 -11.57
CA ILE A 353 29.81 2.93 -11.51
C ILE A 353 29.12 1.84 -10.68
N THR A 354 28.62 2.20 -9.50
CA THR A 354 27.86 1.31 -8.61
C THR A 354 26.62 0.76 -9.32
N ALA A 355 25.92 1.59 -10.11
CA ALA A 355 24.76 1.14 -10.88
C ALA A 355 25.14 0.18 -12.02
N ASN A 356 26.27 0.42 -12.71
CA ASN A 356 26.78 -0.48 -13.74
C ASN A 356 27.17 -1.84 -13.14
N ASN A 357 27.74 -1.86 -11.92
CA ASN A 357 28.06 -3.09 -11.20
C ASN A 357 26.78 -3.87 -10.85
N ALA A 358 25.76 -3.19 -10.33
CA ALA A 358 24.46 -3.79 -10.05
C ALA A 358 23.82 -4.38 -11.32
N GLN A 359 23.97 -3.69 -12.45
CA GLN A 359 23.46 -4.14 -13.75
C GLN A 359 24.09 -5.48 -14.20
N LEU A 360 25.35 -5.76 -13.83
CA LEU A 360 25.98 -7.05 -14.15
C LEU A 360 25.24 -8.20 -13.47
N ASN A 361 24.92 -8.08 -12.18
CA ASN A 361 24.16 -9.10 -11.49
C ASN A 361 22.73 -9.21 -12.03
N SER A 362 22.07 -8.09 -12.31
CA SER A 362 20.73 -8.09 -12.92
C SER A 362 20.69 -8.79 -14.29
N ASN A 363 21.73 -8.61 -15.12
CA ASN A 363 21.86 -9.33 -16.38
C ASN A 363 21.97 -10.85 -16.15
N GLU A 364 22.71 -11.26 -15.13
CA GLU A 364 22.95 -12.67 -14.83
C GLU A 364 21.72 -13.33 -14.18
N GLN A 365 21.04 -12.64 -13.27
CA GLN A 365 19.73 -13.04 -12.75
C GLN A 365 18.72 -13.23 -13.90
N TYR A 366 18.68 -12.31 -14.87
CA TYR A 366 17.85 -12.45 -16.07
C TYR A 366 18.27 -13.65 -16.92
N ARG A 367 19.57 -13.87 -17.15
CA ARG A 367 20.08 -15.00 -17.94
C ARG A 367 19.69 -16.34 -17.31
N GLN A 368 19.85 -16.48 -16.00
CA GLN A 368 19.53 -17.69 -15.25
C GLN A 368 18.05 -17.82 -14.87
N ASN A 369 17.26 -16.76 -15.04
CA ASN A 369 15.88 -16.70 -14.58
C ASN A 369 15.72 -17.00 -13.07
N LYS A 370 16.68 -16.54 -12.27
CA LYS A 370 16.79 -16.88 -10.85
C LYS A 370 17.27 -15.66 -10.06
N GLN A 371 16.77 -15.52 -8.83
CA GLN A 371 17.27 -14.54 -7.86
C GLN A 371 18.51 -15.09 -7.17
N ASP A 372 19.63 -14.37 -7.24
CA ASP A 372 20.87 -14.73 -6.56
C ASP A 372 21.90 -13.59 -6.60
N HIS A 373 23.00 -13.77 -5.88
CA HIS A 373 24.19 -12.91 -5.90
C HIS A 373 25.27 -13.49 -6.83
N PHE A 374 24.96 -13.64 -8.12
CA PHE A 374 25.86 -14.26 -9.08
C PHE A 374 27.12 -13.44 -9.38
N ILE A 375 26.98 -12.11 -9.38
CA ILE A 375 28.08 -11.18 -9.63
C ILE A 375 28.05 -10.09 -8.56
N VAL A 376 29.04 -10.12 -7.67
CA VAL A 376 29.19 -9.14 -6.59
C VAL A 376 30.41 -8.26 -6.88
N GLN A 377 30.18 -6.99 -7.18
CA GLN A 377 31.23 -5.97 -7.42
C GLN A 377 30.95 -4.70 -6.61
N SER A 378 30.49 -4.88 -5.38
CA SER A 378 30.10 -3.82 -4.47
C SER A 378 30.41 -4.22 -3.03
N SER A 379 30.39 -3.25 -2.12
CA SER A 379 30.61 -3.49 -0.69
C SER A 379 29.35 -4.02 0.01
N GLY A 380 28.17 -3.74 -0.55
CA GLY A 380 26.89 -4.34 -0.16
C GLY A 380 26.02 -4.51 -1.39
N GLN A 381 25.34 -5.65 -1.51
CA GLN A 381 24.45 -5.96 -2.61
C GLN A 381 23.14 -6.52 -2.09
N ASN A 382 22.03 -6.05 -2.66
CA ASN A 382 20.70 -6.61 -2.49
C ASN A 382 20.18 -7.05 -3.86
N ALA A 383 19.47 -8.18 -3.93
CA ALA A 383 18.96 -8.72 -5.19
C ALA A 383 17.52 -9.22 -5.05
N PHE A 384 16.65 -8.85 -5.99
CA PHE A 384 15.27 -9.34 -6.06
C PHE A 384 14.80 -9.60 -7.48
N VAL A 385 14.05 -10.69 -7.67
CA VAL A 385 13.29 -10.94 -8.91
C VAL A 385 11.83 -10.60 -8.66
N LEU A 386 11.46 -9.35 -8.93
CA LEU A 386 10.12 -8.80 -8.70
C LEU A 386 9.70 -7.93 -9.89
N ALA A 387 8.60 -8.27 -10.56
CA ALA A 387 8.10 -7.48 -11.70
C ALA A 387 7.31 -6.25 -11.20
N THR A 388 7.81 -5.04 -11.48
CA THR A 388 7.18 -3.77 -11.06
C THR A 388 7.48 -2.62 -12.05
N LYS A 389 6.72 -1.53 -11.94
CA LYS A 389 6.83 -0.31 -12.77
C LYS A 389 7.65 0.81 -12.11
N THR A 390 8.31 0.52 -10.99
CA THR A 390 9.07 1.50 -10.20
C THR A 390 10.24 0.86 -9.43
N ALA A 391 11.28 1.64 -9.14
CA ALA A 391 12.35 1.27 -8.21
C ALA A 391 11.98 1.47 -6.72
N ILE A 392 10.87 2.14 -6.39
CA ILE A 392 10.44 2.30 -4.98
C ILE A 392 10.01 0.95 -4.39
N VAL A 393 9.25 0.15 -5.15
CA VAL A 393 8.75 -1.14 -4.70
C VAL A 393 9.84 -2.12 -4.23
N PRO A 394 10.94 -2.38 -4.98
CA PRO A 394 11.99 -3.28 -4.48
C PRO A 394 12.72 -2.70 -3.25
N VAL A 395 12.82 -1.37 -3.13
CA VAL A 395 13.48 -0.72 -1.98
C VAL A 395 12.59 -0.76 -0.72
N PHE A 396 11.30 -0.42 -0.85
CA PHE A 396 10.43 -0.11 0.29
C PHE A 396 9.24 -1.06 0.48
N GLY A 397 8.87 -1.80 -0.57
CA GLY A 397 7.93 -2.93 -0.49
C GLY A 397 6.52 -2.63 -0.94
N TYR A 398 5.87 -3.68 -1.45
CA TYR A 398 4.45 -3.68 -1.86
C TYR A 398 3.50 -4.23 -0.80
N THR A 399 4.03 -4.67 0.34
CA THR A 399 3.25 -5.22 1.48
C THR A 399 3.19 -4.21 2.60
N ILE A 400 2.25 -4.35 3.53
CA ILE A 400 2.26 -3.59 4.79
C ILE A 400 3.58 -3.78 5.57
N PRO A 401 3.98 -2.79 6.38
CA PRO A 401 5.04 -2.95 7.37
C PRO A 401 4.73 -4.03 8.40
N ARG A 402 5.74 -4.43 9.16
CA ARG A 402 5.59 -5.43 10.24
C ARG A 402 4.68 -4.93 11.37
N VAL A 403 3.90 -5.84 11.96
CA VAL A 403 2.96 -5.56 13.06
C VAL A 403 3.33 -6.26 14.38
N ASP A 404 4.51 -6.86 14.46
CA ASP A 404 4.99 -7.64 15.61
C ASP A 404 5.66 -6.78 16.71
N GLY A 405 5.49 -5.46 16.65
CA GLY A 405 6.01 -4.51 17.65
C GLY A 405 7.45 -4.04 17.42
N HIS A 406 8.17 -4.60 16.45
CA HIS A 406 9.49 -4.10 16.05
C HIS A 406 9.36 -2.93 15.06
N ILE A 407 10.24 -1.93 15.18
CA ILE A 407 10.17 -0.69 14.39
C ILE A 407 10.72 -0.93 12.98
N ASN A 408 9.88 -1.07 11.96
CA ASN A 408 10.32 -0.96 10.57
C ASN A 408 9.09 -0.59 9.73
N ASN A 409 9.12 0.57 9.07
CA ASN A 409 7.99 1.08 8.27
C ASN A 409 8.05 0.65 6.78
N ALA A 410 8.95 -0.26 6.41
CA ALA A 410 8.99 -0.88 5.08
C ALA A 410 8.41 -2.30 5.13
N GLY A 411 7.91 -2.76 3.99
CA GLY A 411 7.29 -4.08 3.88
C GLY A 411 8.34 -5.16 3.89
N ARG A 412 8.05 -6.34 4.49
CA ARG A 412 9.02 -7.45 4.58
C ARG A 412 9.53 -7.94 3.22
N ASN A 413 8.74 -7.75 2.16
CA ASN A 413 9.13 -8.06 0.78
C ASN A 413 9.82 -6.87 0.09
N SER A 414 10.84 -6.31 0.73
CA SER A 414 11.61 -5.16 0.23
C SER A 414 13.03 -5.15 0.78
N TRP A 415 13.94 -4.38 0.18
CA TRP A 415 15.30 -4.31 0.70
C TRP A 415 15.38 -3.62 2.06
N ALA A 416 14.56 -2.61 2.32
CA ALA A 416 14.52 -1.94 3.63
C ALA A 416 13.80 -2.75 4.73
N GLY A 417 13.01 -3.77 4.35
CA GLY A 417 12.22 -4.58 5.29
C GLY A 417 12.64 -6.06 5.41
N HIS A 418 13.40 -6.60 4.46
CA HIS A 418 13.80 -8.01 4.42
C HIS A 418 15.10 -8.26 5.19
N GLU A 419 15.21 -9.44 5.80
CA GLU A 419 16.42 -9.90 6.47
C GLU A 419 17.63 -9.94 5.52
N GLY A 420 18.83 -9.58 6.01
CA GLY A 420 20.05 -9.51 5.21
C GLY A 420 20.13 -8.29 4.27
N HIS A 421 19.01 -7.85 3.70
CA HIS A 421 18.97 -6.66 2.83
C HIS A 421 18.89 -5.35 3.62
N CYS A 422 18.09 -5.34 4.70
CA CYS A 422 17.89 -4.17 5.56
C CYS A 422 19.21 -3.68 6.14
N GLN A 423 20.10 -4.60 6.52
CA GLN A 423 21.44 -4.30 7.01
C GLN A 423 22.27 -3.53 5.98
N ASN A 424 22.20 -3.90 4.69
CA ASN A 424 22.92 -3.17 3.64
C ASN A 424 22.33 -1.77 3.45
N VAL A 425 20.99 -1.64 3.43
CA VAL A 425 20.32 -0.33 3.31
C VAL A 425 20.69 0.58 4.49
N MET A 426 20.75 0.04 5.70
CA MET A 426 21.02 0.78 6.94
C MET A 426 22.51 0.84 7.32
N ASN A 427 23.42 0.37 6.47
CA ASN A 427 24.85 0.43 6.78
C ASN A 427 25.37 1.87 6.64
N ALA A 428 25.86 2.44 7.75
CA ALA A 428 26.36 3.81 7.80
C ALA A 428 27.63 4.07 6.97
N ASN A 429 28.39 3.02 6.64
CA ASN A 429 29.64 3.15 5.89
C ASN A 429 29.42 3.42 4.41
N PHE A 430 28.23 3.13 3.88
CA PHE A 430 27.92 3.34 2.48
C PHE A 430 27.52 4.78 2.22
N THR A 431 28.11 5.35 1.17
CA THR A 431 27.88 6.74 0.73
C THR A 431 27.33 6.82 -0.68
N LYS A 432 27.40 5.71 -1.42
CA LYS A 432 26.95 5.59 -2.80
C LYS A 432 25.95 4.46 -2.96
N VAL A 433 25.01 4.64 -3.87
CA VAL A 433 24.02 3.63 -4.27
C VAL A 433 23.87 3.59 -5.79
N GLY A 434 23.60 2.41 -6.32
CA GLY A 434 23.22 2.23 -7.72
C GLY A 434 22.26 1.06 -7.86
N ILE A 435 21.36 1.12 -8.84
CA ILE A 435 20.41 0.04 -9.12
C ILE A 435 20.58 -0.45 -10.56
N GLY A 436 20.58 -1.77 -10.72
CA GLY A 436 20.50 -2.50 -11.99
C GLY A 436 19.17 -3.22 -12.12
N TYR A 437 18.72 -3.44 -13.36
CA TYR A 437 17.44 -4.10 -13.63
C TYR A 437 17.37 -4.68 -15.04
N ARG A 438 16.39 -5.55 -15.28
CA ARG A 438 16.06 -6.05 -16.62
C ARG A 438 14.56 -6.10 -16.83
N THR A 439 14.12 -5.99 -18.08
CA THR A 439 12.70 -6.19 -18.41
C THR A 439 12.20 -7.53 -17.87
N SER A 440 11.00 -7.56 -17.30
CA SER A 440 10.42 -8.80 -16.82
C SER A 440 10.15 -9.75 -17.98
N LYS A 441 10.41 -11.05 -17.80
CA LYS A 441 10.06 -12.07 -18.80
C LYS A 441 8.57 -12.40 -18.82
N SER A 442 7.86 -12.16 -17.72
CA SER A 442 6.42 -12.41 -17.61
C SER A 442 5.56 -11.23 -18.04
N ASP A 443 6.11 -10.01 -18.02
CA ASP A 443 5.38 -8.78 -18.34
C ASP A 443 6.35 -7.72 -18.89
N LEU A 444 6.39 -7.57 -20.22
CA LEU A 444 7.32 -6.65 -20.87
C LEU A 444 7.08 -5.16 -20.55
N SER A 445 5.94 -4.82 -19.94
CA SER A 445 5.65 -3.47 -19.46
C SER A 445 6.30 -3.14 -18.10
N LYS A 446 6.96 -4.12 -17.47
CA LYS A 446 7.58 -4.01 -16.15
C LYS A 446 9.07 -4.31 -16.19
N MET A 447 9.80 -3.82 -15.19
CA MET A 447 11.17 -4.24 -14.89
C MET A 447 11.17 -5.26 -13.76
N SER A 448 12.18 -6.11 -13.73
CA SER A 448 12.44 -7.19 -12.78
C SER A 448 13.96 -7.38 -12.64
N TYR A 449 14.38 -8.44 -11.95
CA TYR A 449 15.79 -8.79 -11.74
C TYR A 449 16.58 -7.59 -11.19
N TRP A 450 16.00 -6.95 -10.17
CA TRP A 450 16.55 -5.78 -9.53
C TRP A 450 17.78 -6.16 -8.73
N THR A 451 18.83 -5.35 -8.84
CA THR A 451 20.00 -5.40 -7.96
C THR A 451 20.24 -4.00 -7.45
N GLN A 452 20.43 -3.83 -6.15
CA GLN A 452 20.90 -2.58 -5.55
C GLN A 452 22.28 -2.81 -4.95
N ASP A 453 23.24 -2.03 -5.40
CA ASP A 453 24.61 -2.05 -4.88
C ASP A 453 24.89 -0.78 -4.07
N PHE A 454 25.75 -0.93 -3.07
CA PHE A 454 26.25 0.12 -2.22
C PHE A 454 27.79 0.11 -2.15
N ASN A 455 28.38 1.31 -2.03
CA ASN A 455 29.81 1.52 -1.85
C ASN A 455 30.13 2.66 -0.87
#